data_AF-A0A9P7GIN8-F1
#
_entry.id   AF-A0A9P7GIN8-F1
#
_cell.length_a   1.000
_cell.length_b   1.000
_cell.length_c   1.000
_cell.angle_alpha   90.00
_cell.angle_beta   90.00
_cell.angle_gamma   90.00
#
_symmetry.space_group_name_H-M   'P 1'
#
loop_
_entity.id
_entity.type
_entity.pdbx_description
1 polymer ?
#
loop_
_entity_poly.entity_id
_entity_poly.type
_entity_poly.pdbx_seq_one_letter_code
_entity_poly.pdbx_strand_id
1 'polypeptide(L)'
;MSRSRAWFNSAIGTWPAFWTLGNGLAWPYAGEIDIIEGVHDNQHNQVAWHTKPGCTLTPEANFTGKIVQLNGQNNLECNGLINYNSGCGIIEWSRASYGPYFDSIGGGVFAMKWDENGIAVWSFYRGAIPKDILDESPDPSQWGMPSAALEPKNCDPLQYFVNHSIIFDITFCGDWAGNSYATSGCPGTCDDRLMDPANFVNATWGINSLKVYRKQPIKGRITNGSTPLAESLTRHLLIHVFALISLAALL
;
A
#
# COMPACT_ATOMS: atom_id res chain seq x y z
N MET A 1 -9.97 15.79 21.05
CA MET A 1 -10.51 16.24 19.74
C MET A 1 -9.36 16.74 18.87
N SER A 2 -8.62 15.85 18.22
CA SER A 2 -7.64 16.19 17.18
C SER A 2 -8.22 15.82 15.82
N ARG A 3 -8.09 16.71 14.83
CA ARG A 3 -8.64 16.54 13.48
C ARG A 3 -7.54 16.11 12.51
N SER A 4 -7.86 15.28 11.51
CA SER A 4 -6.92 14.77 10.50
C SER A 4 -7.53 14.76 9.09
N ARG A 5 -6.76 15.17 8.06
CA ARG A 5 -7.14 15.34 6.63
C ARG A 5 -6.30 14.40 5.73
N ALA A 6 -5.81 14.75 4.52
CA ALA A 6 -4.57 14.28 3.85
C ALA A 6 -4.30 15.11 2.57
N TRP A 7 -3.05 15.14 2.07
CA TRP A 7 -2.71 15.71 0.76
C TRP A 7 -1.50 15.01 0.08
N PHE A 8 -1.62 14.76 -1.22
CA PHE A 8 -0.56 14.82 -2.23
C PHE A 8 -1.21 15.26 -3.55
N ASN A 9 -1.00 16.52 -3.95
CA ASN A 9 -1.62 17.06 -5.15
C ASN A 9 -0.65 16.87 -6.32
N SER A 10 -0.97 15.92 -7.20
CA SER A 10 -0.02 15.49 -8.21
C SER A 10 0.26 16.57 -9.24
N ALA A 11 1.54 16.85 -9.44
CA ALA A 11 2.04 17.78 -10.42
C ALA A 11 2.51 17.00 -11.66
N ILE A 12 2.53 17.64 -12.82
CA ILE A 12 3.03 16.94 -14.01
C ILE A 12 4.52 16.68 -13.84
N GLY A 13 4.92 15.40 -13.89
CA GLY A 13 6.31 14.97 -13.72
C GLY A 13 6.69 14.55 -12.29
N THR A 14 5.80 14.64 -11.29
CA THR A 14 6.03 14.01 -9.98
C THR A 14 5.78 12.51 -10.00
N TRP A 15 6.51 11.81 -9.14
CA TRP A 15 6.34 10.41 -8.77
C TRP A 15 6.44 10.31 -7.23
N PRO A 16 5.31 10.45 -6.50
CA PRO A 16 5.27 10.15 -5.08
C PRO A 16 5.30 8.64 -4.82
N ALA A 17 5.87 8.26 -3.69
CA ALA A 17 5.70 6.93 -3.15
C ALA A 17 5.52 6.98 -1.62
N PHE A 18 4.52 6.25 -1.12
CA PHE A 18 4.49 5.76 0.25
C PHE A 18 4.53 4.22 0.18
N TRP A 19 5.64 3.67 0.64
CA TRP A 19 6.04 2.30 0.37
C TRP A 19 6.88 1.74 1.51
N THR A 20 7.25 0.46 1.37
CA THR A 20 8.10 -0.22 2.35
C THR A 20 9.14 -1.09 1.66
N LEU A 21 10.39 -1.01 2.12
CA LEU A 21 11.54 -1.68 1.50
C LEU A 21 12.22 -2.62 2.50
N GLY A 22 12.37 -3.89 2.12
CA GLY A 22 13.07 -4.91 2.89
C GLY A 22 14.57 -4.64 3.04
N ASN A 23 15.11 -4.91 4.23
CA ASN A 23 16.52 -4.65 4.55
C ASN A 23 17.33 -5.95 4.75
N GLY A 24 18.65 -5.85 4.55
CA GLY A 24 19.61 -6.92 4.88
C GLY A 24 19.92 -7.89 3.75
N LEU A 25 19.27 -7.74 2.59
CA LEU A 25 19.63 -8.40 1.33
C LEU A 25 19.70 -7.32 0.23
N ALA A 26 20.36 -7.63 -0.90
CA ALA A 26 20.26 -6.77 -2.08
C ALA A 26 18.81 -6.75 -2.58
N TRP A 27 18.32 -5.59 -3.01
CA TRP A 27 17.02 -5.48 -3.68
C TRP A 27 16.99 -6.36 -4.95
N PRO A 28 15.88 -7.03 -5.29
CA PRO A 28 14.58 -7.10 -4.59
C PRO A 28 14.45 -8.31 -3.65
N TYR A 29 15.55 -8.90 -3.16
CA TYR A 29 15.54 -10.19 -2.46
C TYR A 29 14.93 -10.18 -1.05
N ALA A 30 14.84 -9.00 -0.42
CA ALA A 30 14.12 -8.77 0.83
C ALA A 30 12.68 -8.24 0.62
N GLY A 31 12.25 -8.01 -0.63
CA GLY A 31 10.92 -7.53 -0.98
C GLY A 31 10.73 -6.01 -0.87
N GLU A 32 9.73 -5.52 -1.57
CA GLU A 32 9.29 -4.13 -1.64
C GLU A 32 7.77 -4.10 -1.87
N ILE A 33 7.07 -3.19 -1.17
CA ILE A 33 5.61 -3.09 -1.18
C ILE A 33 5.21 -1.62 -1.26
N ASP A 34 4.55 -1.26 -2.34
CA ASP A 34 4.14 0.10 -2.67
C ASP A 34 2.66 0.24 -2.32
N ILE A 35 2.37 1.10 -1.34
CA ILE A 35 1.04 1.20 -0.71
C ILE A 35 0.28 2.40 -1.29
N ILE A 36 1.01 3.48 -1.60
CA ILE A 36 0.54 4.56 -2.45
C ILE A 36 1.63 4.85 -3.48
N GLU A 37 1.31 4.71 -4.76
CA GLU A 37 2.23 5.04 -5.85
C GLU A 37 1.49 5.50 -7.10
N GLY A 38 2.16 6.34 -7.89
CA GLY A 38 1.69 6.79 -9.19
C GLY A 38 2.59 7.87 -9.78
N VAL A 39 2.27 8.29 -11.01
CA VAL A 39 3.04 9.27 -11.78
C VAL A 39 2.11 10.28 -12.44
N HIS A 40 2.57 11.52 -12.63
CA HIS A 40 1.79 12.59 -13.28
C HIS A 40 0.38 12.77 -12.69
N ASP A 41 -0.59 13.23 -13.45
CA ASP A 41 -1.99 13.39 -13.05
C ASP A 41 -2.78 12.06 -13.01
N ASN A 42 -2.13 10.93 -12.72
CA ASN A 42 -2.79 9.68 -12.37
C ASN A 42 -3.95 9.95 -11.38
N GLN A 43 -5.05 9.23 -11.56
CA GLN A 43 -6.30 9.47 -10.83
C GLN A 43 -6.70 8.30 -9.94
N HIS A 44 -5.89 7.26 -9.94
CA HIS A 44 -6.09 5.99 -9.26
C HIS A 44 -4.75 5.58 -8.67
N ASN A 45 -4.77 5.11 -7.42
CA ASN A 45 -3.58 4.59 -6.77
C ASN A 45 -3.14 3.28 -7.43
N GLN A 46 -1.83 3.06 -7.54
CA GLN A 46 -1.28 1.75 -7.81
C GLN A 46 -0.68 1.17 -6.52
N VAL A 47 -1.13 -0.03 -6.15
CA VAL A 47 -0.47 -0.85 -5.14
C VAL A 47 0.39 -1.87 -5.88
N ALA A 48 1.66 -1.99 -5.52
CA ALA A 48 2.60 -2.89 -6.20
C ALA A 48 3.44 -3.72 -5.22
N TRP A 49 4.02 -4.80 -5.76
CA TRP A 49 4.92 -5.70 -5.06
C TRP A 49 6.10 -6.06 -5.95
N HIS A 50 7.30 -5.88 -5.40
CA HIS A 50 8.57 -6.15 -6.09
C HIS A 50 9.38 -7.15 -5.26
N THR A 51 9.76 -8.28 -5.85
CA THR A 51 10.39 -9.42 -5.17
C THR A 51 11.52 -10.03 -5.99
N LYS A 52 12.27 -10.96 -5.39
CA LYS A 52 13.05 -11.97 -6.14
C LYS A 52 12.15 -12.89 -6.98
N PRO A 53 12.70 -13.67 -7.94
CA PRO A 53 11.93 -14.58 -8.79
C PRO A 53 11.09 -15.60 -8.02
N GLY A 54 9.90 -15.94 -8.55
CA GLY A 54 9.05 -17.03 -8.06
C GLY A 54 7.83 -16.61 -7.22
N CYS A 55 7.50 -15.33 -7.20
CA CYS A 55 6.31 -14.77 -6.55
C CYS A 55 5.33 -14.29 -7.62
N THR A 56 4.09 -14.76 -7.61
CA THR A 56 3.07 -14.28 -8.56
C THR A 56 1.74 -13.91 -7.90
N LEU A 57 1.09 -12.92 -8.48
CA LEU A 57 -0.25 -12.44 -8.12
C LEU A 57 -1.32 -13.47 -8.55
N THR A 58 -2.21 -13.87 -7.64
CA THR A 58 -3.38 -14.71 -7.97
C THR A 58 -4.45 -13.86 -8.68
N PRO A 59 -4.83 -14.15 -9.94
CA PRO A 59 -5.81 -13.33 -10.66
C PRO A 59 -7.23 -13.37 -10.06
N GLU A 60 -7.59 -14.47 -9.43
CA GLU A 60 -8.92 -14.73 -8.86
C GLU A 60 -9.04 -14.33 -7.38
N ALA A 61 -8.04 -13.64 -6.81
CA ALA A 61 -8.07 -13.18 -5.43
C ALA A 61 -9.13 -12.08 -5.19
N ASN A 62 -9.66 -12.01 -3.97
CA ASN A 62 -10.68 -11.03 -3.60
C ASN A 62 -10.08 -9.64 -3.34
N PHE A 63 -10.05 -8.79 -4.36
CA PHE A 63 -9.78 -7.35 -4.28
C PHE A 63 -10.68 -6.54 -5.22
N THR A 64 -10.84 -5.23 -4.98
CA THR A 64 -11.72 -4.35 -5.79
C THR A 64 -11.03 -3.70 -6.99
N GLY A 65 -9.70 -3.60 -6.99
CA GLY A 65 -8.91 -3.01 -8.07
C GLY A 65 -8.79 -3.89 -9.32
N LYS A 66 -7.99 -3.43 -10.28
CA LYS A 66 -7.66 -4.14 -11.52
C LYS A 66 -6.17 -4.40 -11.60
N ILE A 67 -5.78 -5.62 -11.97
CA ILE A 67 -4.37 -5.98 -12.17
C ILE A 67 -3.78 -5.11 -13.29
N VAL A 68 -2.58 -4.57 -13.05
CA VAL A 68 -1.79 -3.81 -14.02
C VAL A 68 -1.55 -4.68 -15.25
N GLN A 69 -1.68 -4.10 -16.45
CA GLN A 69 -1.47 -4.83 -17.70
C GLN A 69 -0.18 -4.43 -18.39
N LEU A 70 0.56 -5.42 -18.89
CA LEU A 70 1.66 -5.25 -19.83
C LEU A 70 1.24 -5.82 -21.19
N ASN A 71 1.39 -5.04 -22.25
CA ASN A 71 1.02 -5.42 -23.62
C ASN A 71 -0.42 -5.97 -23.76
N GLY A 72 -1.36 -5.42 -22.96
CA GLY A 72 -2.77 -5.82 -22.94
C GLY A 72 -3.06 -7.16 -22.26
N GLN A 73 -2.13 -7.71 -21.48
CA GLN A 73 -2.31 -8.91 -20.66
C GLN A 73 -2.03 -8.59 -19.19
N ASN A 74 -2.71 -9.26 -18.25
CA ASN A 74 -2.50 -9.06 -16.82
C ASN A 74 -1.06 -9.41 -16.43
N ASN A 75 -0.35 -8.49 -15.79
CA ASN A 75 0.99 -8.73 -15.27
C ASN A 75 0.90 -9.33 -13.88
N LEU A 76 1.28 -10.60 -13.77
CA LEU A 76 1.19 -11.38 -12.53
C LEU A 76 2.56 -11.60 -11.86
N GLU A 77 3.66 -11.25 -12.52
CA GLU A 77 5.01 -11.62 -12.08
C GLU A 77 5.63 -10.51 -11.23
N CYS A 78 5.85 -10.78 -9.95
CA CYS A 78 6.30 -9.78 -8.98
C CYS A 78 7.83 -9.59 -8.99
N ASN A 79 8.56 -10.37 -9.78
CA ASN A 79 10.02 -10.29 -9.91
C ASN A 79 10.53 -8.94 -10.43
N GLY A 80 11.10 -8.10 -9.55
CA GLY A 80 11.66 -6.79 -9.91
C GLY A 80 12.87 -6.84 -10.84
N LEU A 81 13.49 -8.01 -11.04
CA LEU A 81 14.65 -8.19 -11.93
C LEU A 81 14.29 -8.32 -13.42
N ILE A 82 13.01 -8.32 -13.77
CA ILE A 82 12.53 -8.44 -15.17
C ILE A 82 11.48 -7.37 -15.49
N ASN A 83 10.99 -7.36 -16.74
CA ASN A 83 9.90 -6.50 -17.19
C ASN A 83 10.10 -5.01 -16.82
N TYR A 84 11.34 -4.51 -16.88
CA TYR A 84 11.73 -3.13 -16.53
C TYR A 84 11.36 -2.72 -15.09
N ASN A 85 11.45 -3.65 -14.12
CA ASN A 85 11.02 -3.44 -12.75
C ASN A 85 9.54 -3.00 -12.62
N SER A 86 8.65 -3.60 -13.40
CA SER A 86 7.20 -3.31 -13.29
C SER A 86 6.53 -3.97 -12.08
N GLY A 87 7.21 -4.91 -11.41
CA GLY A 87 6.65 -5.69 -10.31
C GLY A 87 5.36 -6.40 -10.71
N CYS A 88 4.53 -6.73 -9.73
CA CYS A 88 3.13 -7.10 -9.95
C CYS A 88 2.25 -6.09 -9.20
N GLY A 89 1.21 -5.57 -9.84
CA GLY A 89 0.47 -4.42 -9.30
C GLY A 89 -1.02 -4.46 -9.55
N ILE A 90 -1.76 -3.70 -8.74
CA ILE A 90 -3.21 -3.53 -8.81
C ILE A 90 -3.51 -2.03 -8.76
N ILE A 91 -4.21 -1.53 -9.78
CA ILE A 91 -4.73 -0.16 -9.85
C ILE A 91 -6.09 -0.13 -9.13
N GLU A 92 -6.24 0.76 -8.16
CA GLU A 92 -7.46 0.92 -7.40
C GLU A 92 -8.64 1.41 -8.26
N TRP A 93 -9.83 0.83 -8.10
CA TRP A 93 -11.01 1.26 -8.85
C TRP A 93 -11.46 2.70 -8.51
N SER A 94 -11.25 3.14 -7.27
CA SER A 94 -11.74 4.43 -6.79
C SER A 94 -10.86 5.58 -7.25
N ARG A 95 -11.45 6.64 -7.85
CA ARG A 95 -10.72 7.91 -8.06
C ARG A 95 -10.39 8.61 -6.73
N ALA A 96 -11.12 8.29 -5.66
CA ALA A 96 -10.86 8.76 -4.30
C ALA A 96 -9.74 7.97 -3.61
N SER A 97 -8.72 7.54 -4.37
CA SER A 97 -7.52 6.83 -3.89
C SER A 97 -6.23 7.57 -4.22
N TYR A 98 -6.19 8.51 -5.18
CA TYR A 98 -4.94 9.18 -5.53
C TYR A 98 -5.17 10.57 -6.15
N GLY A 99 -4.15 11.42 -6.05
CA GLY A 99 -4.03 12.67 -6.79
C GLY A 99 -5.09 13.73 -6.43
N PRO A 100 -5.34 14.71 -7.34
CA PRO A 100 -6.10 15.92 -7.02
C PRO A 100 -7.54 15.67 -6.50
N TYR A 101 -8.18 14.56 -6.90
CA TYR A 101 -9.53 14.25 -6.42
C TYR A 101 -9.54 13.69 -4.99
N PHE A 102 -8.62 12.77 -4.66
CA PHE A 102 -8.40 12.31 -3.28
C PHE A 102 -8.09 13.49 -2.35
N ASP A 103 -7.26 14.41 -2.80
CA ASP A 103 -6.97 15.66 -2.08
C ASP A 103 -8.24 16.51 -1.90
N SER A 104 -9.00 16.78 -2.97
CA SER A 104 -10.17 17.66 -2.92
C SER A 104 -11.24 17.26 -1.89
N ILE A 105 -11.34 15.97 -1.55
CA ILE A 105 -12.25 15.42 -0.53
C ILE A 105 -11.62 15.32 0.87
N GLY A 106 -10.42 15.86 1.06
CA GLY A 106 -9.69 15.86 2.32
C GLY A 106 -8.95 14.55 2.62
N GLY A 107 -8.53 13.84 1.57
CA GLY A 107 -7.72 12.63 1.65
C GLY A 107 -8.44 11.45 2.30
N GLY A 108 -7.67 10.59 2.98
CA GLY A 108 -8.18 9.34 3.54
C GLY A 108 -7.26 8.66 4.53
N VAL A 109 -7.40 7.35 4.64
CA VAL A 109 -6.53 6.41 5.36
C VAL A 109 -6.13 5.29 4.40
N PHE A 110 -4.84 4.96 4.39
CA PHE A 110 -4.36 3.73 3.77
C PHE A 110 -3.98 2.74 4.86
N ALA A 111 -4.37 1.49 4.68
CA ALA A 111 -4.12 0.42 5.63
C ALA A 111 -3.56 -0.79 4.90
N MET A 112 -2.39 -1.27 5.33
CA MET A 112 -1.75 -2.49 4.79
C MET A 112 -1.77 -3.59 5.86
N LYS A 113 -2.48 -4.68 5.60
CA LYS A 113 -2.23 -5.97 6.25
C LYS A 113 -0.98 -6.61 5.70
N TRP A 114 -0.18 -7.19 6.59
CA TRP A 114 0.84 -8.17 6.24
C TRP A 114 0.92 -9.20 7.36
N ASP A 115 0.46 -10.42 7.08
CA ASP A 115 0.63 -11.57 7.98
C ASP A 115 0.80 -12.87 7.18
N GLU A 116 0.75 -14.03 7.85
CA GLU A 116 0.93 -15.34 7.20
C GLU A 116 -0.13 -15.67 6.12
N ASN A 117 -1.22 -14.90 6.06
CA ASN A 117 -2.32 -15.08 5.11
C ASN A 117 -2.22 -14.11 3.91
N GLY A 118 -1.05 -13.51 3.67
CA GLY A 118 -0.78 -12.60 2.55
C GLY A 118 -0.73 -11.12 2.95
N ILE A 119 -0.58 -10.27 1.92
CA ILE A 119 -0.53 -8.81 2.03
C ILE A 119 -1.79 -8.23 1.40
N ALA A 120 -2.44 -7.26 2.04
CA ALA A 120 -3.64 -6.63 1.51
C ALA A 120 -3.70 -5.15 1.87
N VAL A 121 -4.13 -4.31 0.94
CA VAL A 121 -4.20 -2.85 1.09
C VAL A 121 -5.65 -2.38 0.93
N TRP A 122 -6.09 -1.49 1.82
CA TRP A 122 -7.37 -0.77 1.72
C TRP A 122 -7.10 0.73 1.62
N SER A 123 -7.83 1.42 0.74
CA SER A 123 -7.95 2.88 0.73
C SER A 123 -9.34 3.30 1.22
N PHE A 124 -9.38 4.08 2.30
CA PHE A 124 -10.61 4.66 2.83
C PHE A 124 -10.59 6.17 2.63
N TYR A 125 -11.39 6.70 1.70
CA TYR A 125 -11.61 8.14 1.59
C TYR A 125 -12.22 8.71 2.89
N ARG A 126 -12.02 10.01 3.15
CA ARG A 126 -12.35 10.70 4.41
C ARG A 126 -13.69 10.32 5.05
N GLY A 127 -14.74 10.17 4.25
CA GLY A 127 -16.10 9.89 4.73
C GLY A 127 -16.39 8.42 5.02
N ALA A 128 -15.51 7.49 4.63
CA ALA A 128 -15.68 6.05 4.78
C ALA A 128 -14.65 5.38 5.71
N ILE A 129 -13.86 6.16 6.45
CA ILE A 129 -12.87 5.62 7.40
C ILE A 129 -13.60 4.80 8.50
N PRO A 130 -13.32 3.49 8.63
CA PRO A 130 -13.87 2.66 9.70
C PRO A 130 -13.63 3.21 11.11
N LYS A 131 -14.60 3.03 12.01
CA LYS A 131 -14.56 3.63 13.36
C LYS A 131 -13.45 3.04 14.24
N ASP A 132 -13.18 1.75 14.11
CA ASP A 132 -12.11 1.02 14.80
C ASP A 132 -10.71 1.58 14.50
N ILE A 133 -10.49 2.14 13.31
CA ILE A 133 -9.27 2.88 12.96
C ILE A 133 -9.15 4.17 13.78
N LEU A 134 -10.25 4.92 13.89
CA LEU A 134 -10.30 6.19 14.63
C LEU A 134 -10.18 5.98 16.15
N ASP A 135 -10.69 4.84 16.64
CA ASP A 135 -10.62 4.41 18.04
C ASP A 135 -9.29 3.66 18.37
N GLU A 136 -8.34 3.60 17.43
CA GLU A 136 -7.00 2.98 17.59
C GLU A 136 -7.01 1.48 17.91
N SER A 137 -8.09 0.77 17.57
CA SER A 137 -8.29 -0.66 17.84
C SER A 137 -8.76 -1.42 16.59
N PRO A 138 -7.95 -1.45 15.51
CA PRO A 138 -8.40 -1.91 14.20
C PRO A 138 -8.76 -3.41 14.13
N ASP A 139 -9.94 -3.72 13.59
CA ASP A 139 -10.39 -5.08 13.24
C ASP A 139 -10.93 -5.16 11.79
N PRO A 140 -10.06 -5.55 10.85
CA PRO A 140 -10.39 -5.52 9.42
C PRO A 140 -11.06 -6.77 8.90
N SER A 141 -11.38 -7.73 9.77
CA SER A 141 -12.43 -8.70 9.44
C SER A 141 -13.76 -7.99 9.11
N GLN A 142 -13.93 -6.74 9.58
CA GLN A 142 -15.10 -5.89 9.36
C GLN A 142 -14.95 -4.85 8.22
N TRP A 143 -13.77 -4.71 7.60
CA TRP A 143 -13.53 -3.67 6.56
C TRP A 143 -14.02 -4.07 5.16
N GLY A 144 -14.39 -5.34 4.96
CA GLY A 144 -14.76 -5.85 3.65
C GLY A 144 -13.56 -6.06 2.72
N MET A 145 -13.84 -6.16 1.42
CA MET A 145 -12.85 -6.52 0.39
C MET A 145 -11.78 -5.42 0.23
N PRO A 146 -10.47 -5.76 0.21
CA PRO A 146 -9.39 -4.80 0.02
C PRO A 146 -9.41 -4.13 -1.36
N SER A 147 -8.72 -3.00 -1.46
CA SER A 147 -8.38 -2.36 -2.73
C SER A 147 -7.49 -3.25 -3.60
N ALA A 148 -6.47 -3.86 -2.97
CA ALA A 148 -5.49 -4.73 -3.60
C ALA A 148 -5.06 -5.84 -2.63
N ALA A 149 -4.77 -7.05 -3.13
CA ALA A 149 -4.27 -8.14 -2.28
C ALA A 149 -3.34 -9.09 -3.03
N LEU A 150 -2.29 -9.55 -2.33
CA LEU A 150 -1.35 -10.59 -2.73
C LEU A 150 -1.54 -11.80 -1.83
N GLU A 151 -2.07 -12.88 -2.39
CA GLU A 151 -2.34 -14.13 -1.67
C GLU A 151 -1.07 -14.97 -1.45
N PRO A 152 -0.97 -15.71 -0.34
CA PRO A 152 0.25 -16.43 0.04
C PRO A 152 0.55 -17.66 -0.84
N LYS A 153 -0.45 -18.15 -1.60
CA LYS A 153 -0.37 -19.44 -2.32
C LYS A 153 0.75 -19.50 -3.34
N ASN A 154 0.89 -18.44 -4.15
CA ASN A 154 1.92 -18.33 -5.18
C ASN A 154 3.02 -17.32 -4.79
N CYS A 155 2.94 -16.75 -3.58
CA CYS A 155 3.93 -15.82 -3.05
C CYS A 155 3.87 -15.79 -1.52
N ASP A 156 4.61 -16.69 -0.86
CA ASP A 156 4.64 -16.75 0.61
C ASP A 156 5.20 -15.43 1.19
N PRO A 157 4.38 -14.65 1.94
CA PRO A 157 4.78 -13.35 2.45
C PRO A 157 5.90 -13.42 3.48
N LEU A 158 6.20 -14.60 4.05
CA LEU A 158 7.31 -14.83 4.98
C LEU A 158 8.62 -15.20 4.26
N GLN A 159 8.54 -15.63 3.00
CA GLN A 159 9.70 -15.95 2.16
C GLN A 159 10.18 -14.75 1.32
N TYR A 160 9.25 -13.92 0.84
CA TYR A 160 9.55 -12.87 -0.15
C TYR A 160 9.77 -11.48 0.45
N PHE A 161 9.21 -11.19 1.63
CA PHE A 161 9.27 -9.88 2.28
C PHE A 161 9.91 -10.01 3.66
N VAL A 162 10.94 -9.23 3.97
CA VAL A 162 11.74 -9.38 5.21
C VAL A 162 12.23 -8.03 5.74
N ASN A 163 11.90 -7.74 7.00
CA ASN A 163 12.46 -6.61 7.77
C ASN A 163 12.36 -5.25 7.06
N HIS A 164 11.14 -4.82 6.74
CA HIS A 164 10.92 -3.60 5.95
C HIS A 164 11.09 -2.31 6.75
N SER A 165 11.71 -1.30 6.12
CA SER A 165 11.63 0.11 6.50
C SER A 165 10.43 0.76 5.82
N ILE A 166 9.79 1.72 6.49
CA ILE A 166 8.74 2.56 5.90
C ILE A 166 9.40 3.79 5.24
N ILE A 167 9.02 4.10 4.01
CA ILE A 167 9.59 5.18 3.21
C ILE A 167 8.46 6.09 2.69
N PHE A 168 8.71 7.39 2.74
CA PHE A 168 7.90 8.43 2.08
C PHE A 168 8.85 9.31 1.27
N ASP A 169 8.60 9.43 -0.02
CA ASP A 169 9.33 10.35 -0.88
C ASP A 169 8.45 10.92 -1.99
N ILE A 170 9.01 11.91 -2.69
CA ILE A 170 8.48 12.45 -3.94
C ILE A 170 9.70 12.62 -4.83
N THR A 171 9.86 11.72 -5.80
CA THR A 171 10.83 11.87 -6.87
C THR A 171 10.18 12.53 -8.09
N PHE A 172 10.98 12.80 -9.12
CA PHE A 172 10.55 13.48 -10.32
C PHE A 172 11.16 12.81 -11.55
N CYS A 173 10.37 12.72 -12.63
CA CYS A 173 10.79 12.08 -13.87
C CYS A 173 11.30 10.64 -13.60
N GLY A 174 12.59 10.37 -13.79
CA GLY A 174 13.17 9.04 -13.52
C GLY A 174 12.57 7.92 -14.37
N ASP A 175 12.73 6.68 -13.92
CA ASP A 175 12.45 5.50 -14.72
C ASP A 175 10.96 5.26 -15.01
N TRP A 176 10.04 5.76 -14.18
CA TRP A 176 8.59 5.67 -14.46
C TRP A 176 8.01 6.97 -15.00
N ALA A 177 8.02 8.07 -14.25
CA ALA A 177 7.42 9.33 -14.72
C ALA A 177 8.19 9.93 -15.92
N GLY A 178 9.52 9.78 -16.00
CA GLY A 178 10.30 10.27 -17.13
C GLY A 178 9.93 9.54 -18.42
N ASN A 179 9.91 8.20 -18.37
CA ASN A 179 9.62 7.35 -19.53
C ASN A 179 8.14 7.39 -19.97
N SER A 180 7.20 7.67 -19.06
CA SER A 180 5.77 7.79 -19.40
C SER A 180 5.30 9.22 -19.70
N TYR A 181 6.13 10.24 -19.49
CA TYR A 181 5.77 11.66 -19.68
C TYR A 181 5.11 11.95 -21.04
N ALA A 182 5.75 11.51 -22.13
CA ALA A 182 5.29 11.80 -23.50
C ALA A 182 3.98 11.07 -23.88
N THR A 183 3.63 9.98 -23.21
CA THR A 183 2.39 9.22 -23.46
C THR A 183 1.27 9.58 -22.48
N SER A 184 1.60 10.14 -21.33
CA SER A 184 0.66 10.61 -20.29
C SER A 184 0.09 12.02 -20.56
N GLY A 185 0.07 12.48 -21.82
CA GLY A 185 -0.52 13.78 -22.20
C GLY A 185 0.18 15.02 -21.62
N CYS A 186 1.39 14.86 -21.09
CA CYS A 186 2.12 15.94 -20.40
C CYS A 186 2.74 16.94 -21.41
N PRO A 187 2.73 18.26 -21.14
CA PRO A 187 3.27 19.26 -22.07
C PRO A 187 4.80 19.34 -22.03
N GLY A 188 5.43 19.53 -23.20
CA GLY A 188 6.89 19.73 -23.30
C GLY A 188 7.70 18.48 -22.95
N THR A 189 8.83 18.66 -22.28
CA THR A 189 9.62 17.56 -21.69
C THR A 189 9.52 17.57 -20.16
N CYS A 190 9.87 16.45 -19.53
CA CYS A 190 9.89 16.36 -18.06
C CYS A 190 10.94 17.32 -17.44
N ASP A 191 12.09 17.46 -18.10
CA ASP A 191 13.15 18.38 -17.70
C ASP A 191 12.70 19.85 -17.78
N ASP A 192 12.03 20.26 -18.86
CA ASP A 192 11.44 21.60 -18.98
C ASP A 192 10.40 21.87 -17.88
N ARG A 193 9.62 20.84 -17.51
CA ARG A 193 8.60 20.93 -16.46
C ARG A 193 9.21 21.07 -15.07
N LEU A 194 10.36 20.43 -14.82
CA LEU A 194 11.12 20.59 -13.57
C LEU A 194 11.64 22.01 -13.36
N MET A 195 11.87 22.76 -14.44
CA MET A 195 12.32 24.16 -14.38
C MET A 195 11.21 25.15 -14.01
N ASP A 196 9.94 24.72 -13.95
CA ASP A 196 8.81 25.54 -13.47
C ASP A 196 8.46 25.24 -12.00
N PRO A 197 8.93 26.03 -11.02
CA PRO A 197 8.60 25.81 -9.61
C PRO A 197 7.10 25.99 -9.31
N ALA A 198 6.34 26.70 -10.16
CA ALA A 198 4.89 26.86 -9.96
C ALA A 198 4.13 25.54 -10.17
N ASN A 199 4.73 24.55 -10.85
CA ASN A 199 4.18 23.20 -10.96
C ASN A 199 4.08 22.49 -9.61
N PHE A 200 5.08 22.67 -8.74
CA PHE A 200 5.31 21.82 -7.57
C PHE A 200 4.81 22.41 -6.25
N VAL A 201 4.09 23.53 -6.29
CA VAL A 201 3.60 24.25 -5.08
C VAL A 201 2.76 23.39 -4.14
N ASN A 202 2.14 22.32 -4.64
CA ASN A 202 1.33 21.39 -3.85
C ASN A 202 1.90 19.95 -3.83
N ALA A 203 3.10 19.72 -4.40
CA ALA A 203 3.77 18.42 -4.43
C ALA A 203 4.41 18.13 -3.06
N THR A 204 3.59 17.84 -2.06
CA THR A 204 3.99 17.66 -0.66
C THR A 204 3.18 16.55 0.00
N TRP A 205 3.76 15.89 1.02
CA TRP A 205 3.05 14.93 1.85
C TRP A 205 2.44 15.60 3.09
N GLY A 206 1.12 15.49 3.25
CA GLY A 206 0.46 15.77 4.52
C GLY A 206 0.27 14.49 5.34
N ILE A 207 0.92 14.34 6.51
CA ILE A 207 0.82 13.17 7.41
C ILE A 207 0.48 13.57 8.87
N ASN A 208 -0.67 13.16 9.46
CA ASN A 208 -0.93 13.38 10.91
C ASN A 208 -0.72 12.13 11.77
N SER A 209 -0.87 10.91 11.25
CA SER A 209 -0.43 9.72 11.99
C SER A 209 -0.04 8.55 11.11
N LEU A 210 1.20 8.11 11.30
CA LEU A 210 1.73 6.80 10.92
C LEU A 210 1.60 5.88 12.13
N LYS A 211 0.83 4.77 12.04
CA LYS A 211 0.69 3.80 13.13
C LYS A 211 0.96 2.39 12.62
N VAL A 212 1.72 1.63 13.42
CA VAL A 212 2.08 0.24 13.12
C VAL A 212 1.57 -0.63 14.27
N TYR A 213 0.66 -1.55 13.97
CA TYR A 213 0.12 -2.50 14.94
C TYR A 213 0.75 -3.87 14.70
N ARG A 214 0.83 -4.68 15.76
CA ARG A 214 1.32 -6.07 15.68
C ARG A 214 0.29 -7.02 16.28
N LYS A 215 0.10 -8.16 15.63
CA LYS A 215 -0.66 -9.30 16.16
C LYS A 215 0.04 -9.83 17.41
N GLN A 216 -0.71 -9.99 18.50
CA GLN A 216 -0.21 -10.54 19.76
C GLN A 216 -0.94 -11.84 20.09
N PRO A 217 -0.23 -12.97 20.24
CA PRO A 217 -0.85 -14.21 20.70
C PRO A 217 -1.38 -14.06 22.13
N ILE A 218 -2.70 -14.07 22.30
CA ILE A 218 -3.33 -14.02 23.62
C ILE A 218 -3.17 -15.39 24.31
N LYS A 219 -2.21 -15.48 25.25
CA LYS A 219 -1.99 -16.69 26.06
C LYS A 219 -3.01 -16.75 27.21
N GLY A 220 -4.21 -17.26 26.93
CA GLY A 220 -5.20 -17.58 27.95
C GLY A 220 -4.81 -18.82 28.76
N ARG A 221 -4.82 -18.74 30.10
CA ARG A 221 -4.71 -19.90 30.99
C ARG A 221 -6.09 -20.21 31.57
N ILE A 222 -6.72 -21.29 31.10
CA ILE A 222 -7.94 -21.81 31.73
C ILE A 222 -7.55 -22.43 33.08
N THR A 223 -7.87 -21.73 34.16
CA THR A 223 -7.72 -22.23 35.53
C THR A 223 -9.02 -22.91 35.96
N ASN A 224 -9.27 -24.12 35.44
CA ASN A 224 -10.31 -24.97 36.01
C ASN A 224 -9.90 -25.33 37.45
N GLY A 225 -10.74 -24.98 38.43
CA GLY A 225 -10.53 -25.26 39.86
C GLY A 225 -10.73 -26.73 40.25
N SER A 226 -10.44 -27.66 39.34
CA SER A 226 -10.60 -29.11 39.51
C SER A 226 -9.41 -29.84 38.90
N THR A 227 -8.83 -30.76 39.67
CA THR A 227 -7.62 -31.56 39.38
C THR A 227 -7.72 -32.41 38.10
N PRO A 228 -6.58 -32.87 37.54
CA PRO A 228 -6.35 -32.74 36.10
C PRO A 228 -6.64 -33.99 35.26
N LEU A 229 -7.09 -33.74 34.03
CA LEU A 229 -6.61 -34.44 32.83
C LEU A 229 -6.09 -33.37 31.86
N ALA A 230 -4.84 -33.51 31.45
CA ALA A 230 -4.15 -32.48 30.67
C ALA A 230 -4.39 -32.67 29.17
N GLU A 231 -5.43 -32.03 28.64
CA GLU A 231 -5.58 -31.80 27.20
C GLU A 231 -5.47 -30.30 26.88
N SER A 232 -4.39 -29.95 26.18
CA SER A 232 -4.12 -28.58 25.73
C SER A 232 -5.01 -28.22 24.53
N LEU A 233 -6.25 -27.80 24.80
CA LEU A 233 -7.12 -27.24 23.77
C LEU A 233 -6.70 -25.81 23.39
N THR A 234 -5.77 -25.73 22.44
CA THR A 234 -5.25 -24.48 21.87
C THR A 234 -6.29 -23.82 20.95
N ARG A 235 -7.32 -23.18 21.52
CA ARG A 235 -8.26 -22.36 20.73
C ARG A 235 -7.57 -21.10 20.23
N HIS A 236 -7.31 -21.07 18.92
CA HIS A 236 -6.75 -19.92 18.23
C HIS A 236 -7.88 -18.90 17.96
N LEU A 237 -7.89 -17.80 18.71
CA LEU A 237 -8.67 -16.62 18.34
C LEU A 237 -7.76 -15.70 17.54
N LEU A 238 -7.99 -15.63 16.23
CA LEU A 238 -7.19 -14.83 15.29
C LEU A 238 -7.71 -13.39 15.27
N ILE A 239 -6.82 -12.44 15.57
CA ILE A 239 -6.99 -11.01 15.27
C ILE A 239 -5.71 -10.58 14.52
N HIS A 240 -5.88 -9.86 13.41
CA HIS A 240 -4.88 -9.78 12.33
C HIS A 240 -3.96 -8.54 12.41
N VAL A 241 -2.84 -8.56 11.66
CA VAL A 241 -1.83 -7.48 11.61
C VAL A 241 -2.23 -6.39 10.61
N PHE A 242 -2.11 -5.11 10.97
CA PHE A 242 -2.24 -3.98 10.04
C PHE A 242 -1.27 -2.85 10.37
N ALA A 243 -0.54 -2.37 9.37
CA ALA A 243 -0.05 -1.01 9.33
C ALA A 243 -1.21 -0.10 8.92
N LEU A 244 -1.35 1.05 9.57
CA LEU A 244 -2.55 1.89 9.46
C LEU A 244 -2.20 3.36 9.52
N ILE A 245 -2.44 4.05 8.42
CA ILE A 245 -1.80 5.33 8.16
C ILE A 245 -2.86 6.34 7.79
N SER A 246 -3.21 7.15 8.79
CA SER A 246 -3.94 8.39 8.58
C SER A 246 -2.95 9.48 8.17
N LEU A 247 -2.50 9.40 6.92
CA LEU A 247 -1.97 10.54 6.17
C LEU A 247 -2.95 11.72 6.33
N ALA A 248 -2.48 12.91 6.69
CA ALA A 248 -3.28 14.04 7.17
C ALA A 248 -2.57 15.40 7.37
N ALA A 249 -3.23 16.55 7.17
CA ALA A 249 -2.58 17.89 7.30
C ALA A 249 -3.54 19.09 7.56
N LEU A 250 -2.97 20.28 7.76
CA LEU A 250 -3.63 21.56 8.08
C LEU A 250 -2.95 22.77 7.40
N LEU A 251 -3.79 23.71 6.93
CA LEU A 251 -3.55 25.09 6.46
C LEU A 251 -2.19 25.42 5.80
#